data_AF-A0A091UC54-F1
#
_entry.id   AF-A0A091UC54-F1
#
_cell.length_a   1.000
_cell.length_b   1.000
_cell.length_c   1.000
_cell.angle_alpha   90.00
_cell.angle_beta   90.00
_cell.angle_gamma   90.00
#
_symmetry.space_group_name_H-M   'P 1'
#
loop_
_entity.id
_entity.type
_entity.pdbx_description
1 polymer ?
#
loop_
_entity_poly.entity_id
_entity_poly.type
_entity_poly.pdbx_seq_one_letter_code
_entity_poly.pdbx_strand_id
1 'polypeptide(L)' 'DSSFETFFCETASGKHVPRAVFIDLEPTVIDEIRTGTYHALFHPEQLISGKEDAANNYARGHYTIGKEIIDTVLSRIR' A
#
# COMPACT_ATOMS: atom_id res chain seq x y z
N ASP A 1 12.25 25.24 3.97
CA ASP A 1 12.44 24.45 2.76
C ASP A 1 11.39 23.34 2.81
N SER A 2 10.30 23.50 2.06
CA SER A 2 9.11 22.65 2.08
C SER A 2 9.11 21.60 0.96
N SER A 3 10.26 21.42 0.29
CA SER A 3 10.41 20.53 -0.86
C SER A 3 10.03 19.07 -0.56
N PHE A 4 10.18 18.61 0.68
CA PHE A 4 9.80 17.25 1.10
C PHE A 4 8.28 17.02 1.17
N GLU A 5 7.45 18.06 1.25
CA GLU A 5 5.98 17.95 1.29
C GLU A 5 5.39 17.35 0.00
N THR A 6 6.18 17.34 -1.08
CA THR A 6 5.86 16.65 -2.32
C THR A 6 5.71 15.14 -2.12
N PHE A 7 6.50 14.53 -1.23
CA PHE A 7 6.49 13.10 -0.93
C PHE A 7 5.83 12.76 0.41
N PHE A 8 5.68 13.74 1.30
CA PHE A 8 5.14 13.53 2.65
C PHE A 8 3.93 14.42 2.93
N CYS A 9 2.99 13.90 3.70
CA CYS A 9 1.89 14.65 4.28
C CYS A 9 2.19 14.86 5.77
N GLU A 10 2.18 16.11 6.25
CA GLU A 10 2.27 16.40 7.67
C GLU A 10 0.90 16.31 8.32
N THR A 11 0.80 15.52 9.38
CA THR A 11 -0.40 15.40 10.20
C THR A 11 -0.47 16.52 11.24
N ALA A 12 -1.64 16.77 11.82
CA ALA A 12 -1.79 17.79 12.87
C ALA A 12 -0.91 17.56 14.12
N SER A 13 -0.38 16.35 14.31
CA SER A 13 0.57 16.02 15.39
C SER A 13 2.04 16.23 15.01
N GLY A 14 2.34 16.78 13.83
CA GLY A 14 3.70 17.00 13.31
C GLY A 14 4.36 15.74 12.72
N LYS A 15 3.62 14.63 12.62
CA LYS A 15 4.13 13.40 12.01
C LYS A 15 4.06 13.51 10.49
N HIS A 16 5.16 13.15 9.83
CA HIS A 16 5.28 13.08 8.37
C HIS A 16 4.97 11.66 7.89
N VAL A 17 3.90 11.52 7.12
CA VAL A 17 3.45 10.24 6.55
C VAL A 17 3.73 10.24 5.04
N PRO A 18 4.37 9.19 4.48
CA PRO A 18 4.61 9.10 3.05
C PRO A 18 3.32 9.13 2.22
N ARG A 19 3.37 9.82 1.07
CA ARG A 19 2.37 9.75 0.00
C ARG A 19 2.64 8.51 -0.86
N ALA A 20 2.48 7.33 -0.27
CA ALA A 20 2.73 6.04 -0.91
C ALA A 20 1.59 5.07 -0.63
N VAL A 21 1.38 4.12 -1.55
CA VAL A 21 0.46 2.98 -1.38
C VAL A 21 1.22 1.72 -1.76
N PHE A 22 1.23 0.73 -0.88
CA PHE A 22 1.84 -0.58 -1.11
C PHE A 22 0.74 -1.60 -1.34
N ILE A 23 0.90 -2.39 -2.39
CA ILE A 23 -0.13 -3.30 -2.87
C ILE A 23 0.55 -4.61 -3.21
N ASP A 24 0.04 -5.69 -2.64
CA ASP A 24 0.39 -7.05 -3.03
C ASP A 24 -0.87 -7.93 -3.04
N LEU A 25 -0.88 -8.98 -3.84
CA LEU A 25 -2.00 -9.93 -3.93
C LEU A 25 -1.96 -10.96 -2.80
N GLU A 26 -0.84 -11.06 -2.10
CA GLU A 26 -0.63 -11.91 -0.94
C GLU A 26 -0.09 -11.10 0.25
N PRO A 27 -0.25 -11.57 1.50
CA PRO A 27 0.02 -10.75 2.68
C PRO A 27 1.48 -10.67 3.13
N THR A 28 2.34 -11.61 2.76
CA THR A 28 3.67 -11.84 3.36
C THR A 28 4.55 -10.58 3.30
N VAL A 29 4.76 -10.01 2.11
CA VAL A 29 5.62 -8.83 1.96
C VAL A 29 5.02 -7.59 2.62
N ILE A 30 3.71 -7.44 2.60
CA ILE A 30 3.02 -6.32 3.26
C ILE A 30 3.08 -6.44 4.78
N ASP A 31 2.98 -7.65 5.32
CA ASP A 31 3.04 -7.89 6.77
C ASP A 31 4.46 -7.66 7.33
N GLU A 32 5.52 -7.87 6.54
CA GLU A 32 6.87 -7.45 6.89
C GLU A 32 6.96 -5.92 7.07
N ILE A 33 6.28 -5.14 6.23
CA ILE A 33 6.22 -3.67 6.39
C ILE A 33 5.45 -3.29 7.66
N ARG A 34 4.34 -3.99 7.94
CA ARG A 34 3.49 -3.76 9.12
C ARG A 34 4.15 -4.12 10.44
N THR A 35 5.19 -4.95 10.42
CA THR A 35 5.89 -5.42 11.63
C THR A 35 7.34 -4.94 11.70
N GLY A 36 7.87 -4.39 10.61
CA GLY A 36 9.25 -3.94 10.50
C GLY A 36 9.54 -2.62 11.22
N THR A 37 10.79 -2.18 11.07
CA THR A 37 11.32 -0.96 11.70
C THR A 37 10.47 0.28 11.44
N TYR A 38 9.88 0.39 10.24
CA TYR A 38 9.08 1.52 9.80
C TYR A 38 7.56 1.28 9.88
N HIS A 39 7.09 0.30 10.66
CA HIS A 39 5.66 0.00 10.78
C HIS A 39 4.80 1.22 11.15
N ALA A 40 5.35 2.12 11.96
CA ALA A 40 4.66 3.34 12.38
C ALA A 40 4.78 4.49 11.37
N LEU A 41 5.53 4.35 10.27
CA LEU A 41 5.73 5.43 9.30
C LEU A 41 4.53 5.59 8.35
N PHE A 42 3.99 4.46 7.88
CA PHE A 42 2.92 4.41 6.89
C PHE A 42 1.54 4.45 7.53
N HIS A 43 0.54 4.92 6.79
CA HIS A 43 -0.84 4.78 7.21
C HIS A 43 -1.29 3.33 6.96
N PRO A 44 -1.92 2.61 7.92
CA PRO A 44 -2.30 1.21 7.73
C PRO A 44 -3.20 0.97 6.50
N GLU A 45 -4.05 1.94 6.16
CA GLU A 45 -4.92 1.87 4.98
C GLU A 45 -4.19 2.02 3.64
N GLN A 46 -2.92 2.44 3.65
CA GLN A 46 -2.05 2.48 2.47
C GLN A 46 -1.36 1.13 2.21
N LEU A 47 -1.51 0.16 3.11
CA LEU A 47 -0.89 -1.17 3.04
C LEU A 47 -1.96 -2.21 2.70
N ILE A 48 -2.14 -2.49 1.41
CA ILE A 48 -3.22 -3.30 0.87
C ILE A 48 -2.66 -4.68 0.50
N SER A 49 -3.27 -5.74 1.03
CA SER A 49 -2.94 -7.12 0.68
C SER A 49 -4.18 -7.92 0.27
N GLY A 50 -4.02 -8.80 -0.71
CA GLY A 50 -4.98 -9.85 -1.05
C GLY A 50 -4.77 -11.11 -0.20
N LYS A 51 -5.46 -12.19 -0.59
CA LYS A 51 -5.36 -13.51 0.07
C LYS A 51 -4.63 -14.55 -0.76
N GLU A 52 -4.46 -14.31 -2.06
CA GLU A 52 -3.97 -15.30 -3.01
C GLU A 52 -3.09 -14.60 -4.04
N ASP A 53 -1.92 -15.17 -4.33
CA ASP A 53 -0.98 -14.57 -5.27
C ASP A 53 -1.41 -14.71 -6.75
N ALA A 54 -0.66 -14.05 -7.63
CA ALA A 54 -0.81 -14.25 -9.08
C ALA A 54 -0.13 -15.52 -9.59
N ALA A 55 0.61 -16.27 -8.77
CA ALA A 55 1.39 -17.46 -9.13
C ALA A 55 2.24 -17.28 -10.41
N ASN A 56 2.96 -16.16 -10.53
CA ASN A 56 3.74 -15.78 -11.73
C ASN A 56 2.92 -15.73 -13.04
N ASN A 57 1.60 -15.58 -12.96
CA ASN A 57 0.69 -15.56 -14.10
C ASN A 57 0.07 -14.17 -14.29
N TYR A 58 0.39 -13.53 -15.41
CA TYR A 58 -0.14 -12.22 -15.78
C TYR A 58 -1.67 -12.20 -15.83
N ALA A 59 -2.30 -13.23 -16.39
CA ALA A 59 -3.76 -13.28 -16.50
C ALA A 59 -4.43 -13.36 -15.12
N ARG A 60 -3.76 -13.96 -14.14
CA ARG A 60 -4.24 -13.96 -12.75
C ARG A 60 -4.20 -12.56 -12.14
N GLY A 61 -3.08 -11.89 -12.29
CA GLY A 61 -2.91 -10.50 -11.82
C GLY A 61 -3.85 -9.51 -12.50
N HIS A 62 -4.14 -9.68 -13.79
CA HIS A 62 -4.93 -8.68 -14.53
C HIS A 62 -6.44 -8.98 -14.60
N TYR A 63 -6.83 -10.24 -14.87
CA TYR A 63 -8.23 -10.55 -15.21
C TYR A 63 -9.02 -11.21 -14.08
N THR A 64 -8.37 -11.89 -13.13
CA THR A 64 -9.05 -12.65 -12.06
C THR A 64 -8.74 -12.07 -10.69
N ILE A 65 -7.67 -12.51 -10.03
CA ILE A 65 -7.34 -12.14 -8.66
C ILE A 65 -7.17 -10.62 -8.50
N GLY A 66 -6.41 -9.96 -9.37
CA GLY A 66 -6.20 -8.51 -9.23
C GLY A 66 -7.46 -7.68 -9.49
N LYS A 67 -8.44 -8.22 -10.22
CA LYS A 67 -9.75 -7.57 -10.41
C LYS A 67 -10.54 -7.48 -9.11
N GLU A 68 -10.31 -8.38 -8.16
CA GLU A 68 -11.00 -8.35 -6.86
C GLU A 68 -10.52 -7.20 -5.98
N ILE A 69 -9.28 -6.72 -6.18
CA ILE A 69 -8.68 -5.70 -5.31
C ILE A 69 -8.63 -4.30 -5.95
N ILE A 70 -8.81 -4.18 -7.26
CA ILE A 70 -8.58 -2.94 -8.01
C ILE A 70 -9.44 -1.78 -7.51
N ASP A 71 -10.71 -2.03 -7.18
CA ASP A 71 -11.61 -0.99 -6.68
C ASP A 71 -11.17 -0.46 -5.31
N THR A 72 -10.69 -1.35 -4.44
CA THR A 72 -10.11 -0.98 -3.15
C THR A 72 -8.87 -0.12 -3.34
N VAL A 73 -7.97 -0.52 -4.24
CA VAL A 73 -6.75 0.25 -4.56
C VAL A 73 -7.08 1.64 -5.08
N LEU A 74 -7.98 1.74 -6.07
CA LEU A 74 -8.38 3.02 -6.65
C LEU A 74 -9.03 3.94 -5.61
N SER A 75 -9.83 3.39 -4.70
CA SER A 75 -10.42 4.15 -3.60
C SER A 75 -9.37 4.66 -2.59
N ARG A 76 -8.19 4.05 -2.49
CA ARG A 76 -7.11 4.52 -1.61
C ARG A 76 -6.20 5.56 -2.25
N ILE A 77 -6.13 5.57 -3.58
CA ILE A 77 -5.37 6.58 -4.35
C ILE A 77 -6.16 7.90 -4.43
N ARG A 78 -7.50 7.82 -4.50
CA ARG A 78 -8.40 8.96 -4.65
C ARG A 78 -8.55 9.77 -3.36
#